data_AF-A0A328BSI0-F1
#
_entry.id   AF-A0A328BSI0-F1
#
_cell.length_a   1.000
_cell.length_b   1.000
_cell.length_c   1.000
_cell.angle_alpha   90.00
_cell.angle_beta   90.00
_cell.angle_gamma   90.00
#
_symmetry.space_group_name_H-M   'P 1'
#
loop_
_entity.id
_entity.type
_entity.pdbx_description
1 polymer ?
#
loop_
_entity_poly.entity_id
_entity_poly.type
_entity_poly.pdbx_seq_one_letter_code
_entity_poly.pdbx_strand_id
1 'polypeptide(L)'
;MLRTNYSHQRATELYRLGQSPEAVSHMLVAEGAAEAEAPALARQYYRSFLLYHLAEQRKASKAADMHQLIGAVLLAAGAAFHFLLYLALDGDTYVIFYGLMLGGLIWLIRGFSAKKEAEANIERLAEKHQFSELVGETLA
;
A
#
# COMPACT_ATOMS: atom_id res chain seq x y z
N MET A 1 -6.86 5.20 29.62
CA MET A 1 -6.49 5.70 28.27
C MET A 1 -5.04 5.38 27.89
N LEU A 2 -4.03 5.63 28.72
CA LEU A 2 -2.64 5.27 28.40
C LEU A 2 -2.42 3.76 28.24
N ARG A 3 -2.99 2.94 29.15
CA ARG A 3 -2.85 1.47 29.13
C ARG A 3 -3.45 0.82 27.88
N THR A 4 -4.62 1.28 27.45
CA THR A 4 -5.32 0.76 26.26
C THR A 4 -4.57 1.08 24.97
N ASN A 5 -3.95 2.26 24.89
CA ASN A 5 -3.14 2.63 23.74
C ASN A 5 -1.84 1.81 23.69
N TYR A 6 -1.22 1.58 24.84
CA TYR A 6 -0.02 0.74 24.96
C TYR A 6 -0.31 -0.72 24.57
N SER A 7 -1.37 -1.33 25.13
CA SER A 7 -1.75 -2.71 24.81
C SER A 7 -2.11 -2.87 23.32
N HIS A 8 -2.76 -1.87 22.73
CA HIS A 8 -3.06 -1.86 21.30
C HIS A 8 -1.80 -1.73 20.42
N GLN A 9 -0.86 -0.85 20.77
CA GLN A 9 0.41 -0.72 20.07
C GLN A 9 1.21 -2.02 20.13
N ARG A 10 1.31 -2.62 21.31
CA ARG A 10 2.02 -3.89 21.49
C ARG A 10 1.36 -5.04 20.75
N ALA A 11 0.02 -5.11 20.75
CA ALA A 11 -0.71 -6.08 19.94
C ALA A 11 -0.44 -5.91 18.45
N THR A 12 -0.38 -4.66 17.97
CA THR A 12 -0.05 -4.32 16.58
C THR A 12 1.36 -4.82 16.21
N GLU A 13 2.35 -4.63 17.08
CA GLU A 13 3.71 -5.14 16.87
C GLU A 13 3.75 -6.67 16.80
N LEU A 14 3.03 -7.36 17.68
CA LEU A 14 2.94 -8.82 17.66
C LEU A 14 2.29 -9.34 16.37
N TYR A 15 1.23 -8.69 15.89
CA TYR A 15 0.63 -9.04 14.60
C TYR A 15 1.56 -8.77 13.42
N ARG A 16 2.37 -7.71 13.47
CA ARG A 16 3.41 -7.45 12.46
C ARG A 16 4.47 -8.56 12.45
N LEU A 17 4.76 -9.17 13.59
CA LEU A 17 5.65 -10.33 13.71
C LEU A 17 4.98 -11.66 13.32
N GLY A 18 3.70 -11.63 12.91
CA GLY A 18 2.96 -12.82 12.48
C GLY A 18 2.40 -13.67 13.62
N GLN A 19 2.30 -13.12 14.83
CA GLN A 19 1.71 -13.82 15.98
C GLN A 19 0.20 -14.01 15.83
N SER A 20 -0.32 -15.10 16.40
CA SER A 20 -1.75 -15.40 16.36
C SER A 20 -2.54 -14.53 17.34
N PRO A 21 -3.87 -14.34 17.12
CA PRO A 21 -4.73 -13.69 18.11
C PRO A 21 -4.71 -14.35 19.50
N GLU A 22 -4.40 -15.65 19.58
CA GLU A 22 -4.25 -16.39 20.84
C GLU A 22 -2.99 -15.95 21.60
N ALA A 23 -1.86 -15.79 20.90
CA ALA A 23 -0.63 -15.27 21.53
C ALA A 23 -0.85 -13.84 22.05
N VAL A 24 -1.61 -13.02 21.32
CA VAL A 24 -1.97 -11.67 21.75
C VAL A 24 -2.96 -11.69 22.92
N SER A 25 -3.91 -12.62 22.97
CA SER A 25 -4.81 -12.73 24.13
C SER A 25 -4.06 -13.11 25.40
N HIS A 26 -3.08 -14.02 25.33
CA HIS A 26 -2.21 -14.33 26.47
C HIS A 26 -1.40 -13.13 26.94
N MET A 27 -0.89 -12.32 26.01
CA MET A 27 -0.22 -11.05 26.35
C MET A 27 -1.18 -10.09 27.06
N LEU A 28 -2.41 -9.94 26.57
CA LEU A 28 -3.42 -9.06 27.19
C LEU A 28 -3.80 -9.51 28.60
N VAL A 29 -3.91 -10.82 28.85
CA VAL A 29 -4.13 -11.37 30.20
C VAL A 29 -2.95 -11.04 31.11
N ALA A 30 -1.71 -11.22 30.63
CA ALA A 30 -0.50 -10.88 31.39
C ALA A 30 -0.40 -9.38 31.72
N GLU A 31 -0.98 -8.50 30.89
CA GLU A 31 -1.10 -7.06 31.12
C GLU A 31 -2.30 -6.67 32.02
N GLY A 32 -3.04 -7.64 32.54
CA GLY A 32 -4.14 -7.43 33.47
C GLY A 32 -5.50 -7.18 32.81
N ALA A 33 -5.73 -7.71 31.61
CA ALA A 33 -7.07 -7.90 31.07
C ALA A 33 -7.75 -9.13 31.70
N ALA A 34 -9.08 -9.12 31.77
CA ALA A 34 -9.83 -10.29 32.24
C ALA A 34 -9.68 -11.45 31.24
N GLU A 35 -9.48 -12.68 31.73
CA GLU A 35 -9.33 -13.89 30.91
C GLU A 35 -10.52 -14.11 29.96
N ALA A 36 -11.74 -13.76 30.41
CA ALA A 36 -12.94 -13.86 29.61
C ALA A 36 -13.01 -12.82 28.46
N GLU A 37 -12.39 -11.66 28.62
CA GLU A 37 -12.47 -10.53 27.66
C GLU A 37 -11.28 -10.48 26.70
N ALA A 38 -10.12 -10.98 27.12
CA ALA A 38 -8.88 -10.91 26.34
C ALA A 38 -8.95 -11.55 24.94
N PRO A 39 -9.63 -12.71 24.72
CA PRO A 39 -9.76 -13.29 23.38
C PRO A 39 -10.60 -12.42 22.43
N ALA A 40 -11.68 -11.81 22.94
CA ALA A 40 -12.53 -10.93 22.14
C ALA A 40 -11.77 -9.64 21.76
N LEU A 41 -11.03 -9.07 22.72
CA LEU A 41 -10.21 -7.88 22.50
C LEU A 41 -9.07 -8.13 21.51
N ALA A 42 -8.40 -9.28 21.59
CA ALA A 42 -7.38 -9.68 20.63
C ALA A 42 -7.96 -9.77 19.20
N ARG A 43 -9.12 -10.40 19.02
CA ARG A 43 -9.78 -10.45 17.70
C ARG A 43 -10.14 -9.06 17.18
N GLN A 44 -10.60 -8.15 18.05
CA GLN A 44 -10.89 -6.77 17.67
C GLN A 44 -9.63 -6.02 17.22
N TYR A 45 -8.52 -6.16 17.94
CA TYR A 45 -7.24 -5.55 17.57
C TYR A 45 -6.70 -6.14 16.26
N TYR A 46 -6.89 -7.43 16.06
CA TYR A 46 -6.53 -8.10 14.82
C TYR A 46 -7.31 -7.56 13.61
N ARG A 47 -8.65 -7.43 13.73
CA ARG A 47 -9.50 -6.83 12.69
C ARG A 47 -9.04 -5.40 12.37
N SER A 48 -8.73 -4.61 13.40
CA SER A 48 -8.26 -3.23 13.25
C SER A 48 -6.90 -3.16 12.54
N PHE A 49 -5.96 -4.05 12.91
CA PHE A 49 -4.66 -4.18 12.26
C PHE A 49 -4.80 -4.50 10.77
N LEU A 50 -5.64 -5.47 10.42
CA LEU A 50 -5.81 -5.85 9.02
C LEU A 50 -6.49 -4.76 8.19
N LEU A 51 -7.49 -4.07 8.75
CA LEU A 51 -8.13 -2.92 8.08
C LEU A 51 -7.13 -1.78 7.84
N TYR A 52 -6.27 -1.50 8.83
CA TYR A 52 -5.20 -0.50 8.68
C TYR A 52 -4.23 -0.88 7.56
N HIS A 53 -3.74 -2.13 7.54
CA HIS A 53 -2.85 -2.60 6.49
C HIS A 53 -3.50 -2.58 5.10
N LEU A 54 -4.76 -2.97 5.00
CA LEU A 54 -5.51 -2.92 3.74
C LEU A 54 -5.65 -1.48 3.24
N ALA A 55 -5.95 -0.53 4.13
CA ALA A 55 -6.01 0.89 3.79
C ALA A 55 -4.64 1.43 3.33
N GLU A 56 -3.56 1.02 3.98
CA GLU A 56 -2.19 1.39 3.62
C GLU A 56 -1.81 0.86 2.23
N GLN A 57 -2.12 -0.41 1.92
CA GLN A 57 -1.88 -0.98 0.59
C GLN A 57 -2.74 -0.30 -0.50
N ARG A 58 -4.01 0.02 -0.20
CA ARG A 58 -4.86 0.81 -1.12
C ARG A 58 -4.27 2.21 -1.38
N LYS A 59 -3.74 2.86 -0.36
CA LYS A 59 -3.07 4.17 -0.51
C LYS A 59 -1.80 4.05 -1.35
N ALA A 60 -1.00 3.00 -1.14
CA ALA A 60 0.19 2.71 -1.93
C ALA A 60 -0.17 2.46 -3.41
N SER A 61 -1.23 1.68 -3.68
CA SER A 61 -1.76 1.45 -5.03
C SER A 61 -2.17 2.76 -5.71
N LYS A 62 -2.93 3.64 -5.03
CA LYS A 62 -3.30 4.97 -5.56
C LYS A 62 -2.08 5.87 -5.82
N ALA A 63 -1.07 5.83 -4.95
CA ALA A 63 0.17 6.57 -5.18
C ALA A 63 0.93 6.04 -6.40
N ALA A 64 0.91 4.72 -6.61
CA ALA A 64 1.51 4.09 -7.78
C ALA A 64 0.80 4.52 -9.09
N ASP A 65 -0.53 4.63 -9.08
CA ASP A 65 -1.29 5.19 -10.21
C ASP A 65 -0.85 6.61 -10.54
N MET A 66 -0.61 7.44 -9.52
CA MET A 66 -0.12 8.80 -9.71
C MET A 66 1.27 8.81 -10.36
N HIS A 67 2.16 7.90 -9.96
CA HIS A 67 3.48 7.77 -10.57
C HIS A 67 3.39 7.32 -12.04
N GLN A 68 2.49 6.40 -12.36
CA GLN A 68 2.23 5.97 -13.74
C GLN A 68 1.72 7.14 -14.59
N LEU A 69 0.80 7.94 -14.07
CA LEU A 69 0.27 9.12 -14.75
C LEU A 69 1.37 10.15 -15.02
N ILE A 70 2.19 10.49 -14.02
CA ILE A 70 3.31 11.41 -14.19
C ILE A 70 4.29 10.89 -15.25
N GLY A 71 4.65 9.61 -15.18
CA GLY A 71 5.52 8.98 -16.17
C GLY A 71 4.93 9.04 -17.59
N ALA A 72 3.63 8.75 -17.73
CA ALA A 72 2.94 8.79 -19.02
C ALA A 72 2.88 10.21 -19.61
N VAL A 73 2.59 11.21 -18.77
CA VAL A 73 2.57 12.63 -19.19
C VAL A 73 3.96 13.09 -19.62
N LEU A 74 5.02 12.74 -18.87
CA LEU A 74 6.40 13.09 -19.22
C LEU A 74 6.83 12.45 -20.55
N LEU A 75 6.48 11.18 -20.78
CA LEU A 75 6.74 10.50 -22.05
C LEU A 75 5.98 11.14 -23.21
N ALA A 76 4.68 11.42 -23.03
CA ALA A 76 3.86 12.05 -24.05
C ALA A 76 4.37 13.46 -24.40
N ALA A 77 4.73 14.25 -23.39
CA ALA A 77 5.34 15.56 -23.59
C ALA A 77 6.69 15.46 -24.30
N GLY A 78 7.57 14.56 -23.85
CA GLY A 78 8.88 14.32 -24.47
C GLY A 78 8.77 13.92 -25.95
N ALA A 79 7.83 13.03 -26.27
CA ALA A 79 7.56 12.61 -27.64
C ALA A 79 6.96 13.74 -28.50
N ALA A 80 5.98 14.48 -27.97
CA ALA A 80 5.35 15.60 -28.67
C ALA A 80 6.36 16.72 -28.97
N PHE A 81 7.20 17.09 -27.99
CA PHE A 81 8.24 18.09 -28.19
C PHE A 81 9.30 17.61 -29.19
N HIS A 82 9.73 16.35 -29.12
CA HIS A 82 10.66 15.80 -30.09
C HIS A 82 10.09 15.89 -31.51
N PHE A 83 8.82 15.54 -31.69
CA PHE A 83 8.14 15.62 -32.99
C PHE A 83 8.05 17.06 -33.51
N LEU A 84 7.64 18.01 -32.66
CA LEU A 84 7.55 19.43 -33.04
C LEU A 84 8.91 20.03 -33.43
N LEU A 85 9.98 19.66 -32.72
CA LEU A 85 11.34 20.11 -33.04
C LEU A 85 11.89 19.48 -34.30
N TYR A 86 11.62 18.19 -34.53
CA TYR A 86 11.97 17.53 -35.77
C TYR A 86 11.38 18.29 -36.98
N LEU A 87 10.14 18.77 -36.86
CA LEU A 87 9.49 19.59 -37.89
C LEU A 87 10.05 21.01 -38.01
N ALA A 88 10.62 21.56 -36.94
CA ALA A 88 11.05 22.97 -36.88
C ALA A 88 12.54 23.20 -37.18
N LEU A 89 13.42 22.23 -36.89
CA LEU A 89 14.88 22.40 -36.93
C LEU A 89 15.60 21.41 -37.86
N ASP A 90 14.92 20.86 -38.87
CA ASP A 90 15.54 19.99 -39.89
C ASP A 90 16.39 18.83 -39.30
N GLY A 91 15.95 18.28 -38.16
CA GLY A 91 16.51 17.06 -37.57
C GLY A 91 17.54 17.24 -36.45
N ASP A 92 17.91 18.46 -36.05
CA ASP A 92 18.83 18.64 -34.92
C ASP A 92 18.22 18.17 -33.59
N THR A 93 18.86 17.20 -32.95
CA THR A 93 18.34 16.47 -31.78
C THR A 93 18.95 16.99 -30.47
N TYR A 94 18.11 17.36 -29.49
CA TYR A 94 18.56 17.93 -28.21
C TYR A 94 18.53 16.92 -27.05
N VAL A 95 19.58 16.94 -26.23
CA VAL A 95 19.81 16.04 -25.08
C VAL A 95 18.69 16.11 -24.02
N ILE A 96 18.00 17.25 -23.89
CA ILE A 96 16.94 17.48 -22.90
C ILE A 96 15.75 16.51 -23.11
N PHE A 97 15.47 16.10 -24.36
CA PHE A 97 14.37 15.19 -24.67
C PHE A 97 14.60 13.77 -24.16
N TYR A 98 15.82 13.26 -24.31
CA TYR A 98 16.18 11.96 -23.79
C TYR A 98 16.11 11.94 -22.26
N GLY A 99 16.45 13.05 -21.59
CA GLY A 99 16.28 13.20 -20.14
C GLY A 99 14.82 13.11 -19.71
N LEU A 100 13.92 13.81 -20.40
CA LEU A 100 12.47 13.78 -20.15
C LEU A 100 11.88 12.39 -20.41
N MET A 101 12.28 11.75 -21.50
CA MET A 101 11.85 10.41 -21.88
C MET A 101 12.36 9.35 -20.88
N LEU A 102 13.64 9.38 -20.51
CA LEU A 102 14.21 8.49 -19.50
C LEU A 102 13.57 8.69 -18.13
N GLY A 103 13.38 9.94 -17.72
CA GLY A 103 12.71 10.28 -16.45
C GLY A 103 11.27 9.76 -16.41
N GLY A 104 10.52 9.96 -17.50
CA GLY A 104 9.16 9.44 -17.65
C GLY A 104 9.11 7.90 -17.60
N LEU A 105 10.03 7.23 -18.30
CA LEU A 105 10.12 5.76 -18.32
C LEU A 105 10.43 5.19 -16.92
N ILE A 106 11.39 5.77 -16.20
CA ILE A 106 11.75 5.35 -14.85
C ILE A 106 10.55 5.46 -13.89
N TRP A 107 9.83 6.58 -13.95
CA TRP A 107 8.63 6.80 -13.13
C TRP A 107 7.50 5.83 -13.47
N LEU A 108 7.32 5.54 -14.75
CA LEU A 108 6.29 4.62 -15.23
C LEU A 108 6.58 3.18 -14.77
N ILE A 109 7.82 2.69 -14.95
CA ILE A 109 8.25 1.36 -14.47
C ILE A 109 8.07 1.26 -12.96
N ARG A 110 8.53 2.27 -12.20
CA ARG A 110 8.37 2.31 -10.74
C ARG A 110 6.90 2.26 -10.33
N GLY A 111 6.04 2.98 -11.03
CA GLY A 111 4.59 2.96 -10.81
C GLY A 111 3.97 1.59 -11.08
N PHE A 112 4.38 0.89 -12.14
CA PHE A 112 3.89 -0.47 -12.43
C PHE A 112 4.33 -1.48 -11.36
N SER A 113 5.60 -1.47 -10.98
CA SER A 113 6.11 -2.38 -9.94
C SER A 113 5.41 -2.15 -8.60
N ALA A 114 5.31 -0.89 -8.16
CA ALA A 114 4.67 -0.55 -6.88
C ALA A 114 3.17 -0.92 -6.86
N LYS A 115 2.47 -0.73 -7.99
CA LYS A 115 1.06 -1.13 -8.10
C LYS A 115 0.90 -2.64 -8.00
N LYS A 116 1.72 -3.40 -8.74
CA LYS A 116 1.68 -4.87 -8.73
C LYS A 116 1.99 -5.45 -7.35
N GLU A 117 2.95 -4.88 -6.64
CA GLU A 117 3.28 -5.29 -5.26
C GLU A 117 2.12 -5.00 -4.29
N ALA A 118 1.49 -3.82 -4.38
CA ALA A 118 0.36 -3.48 -3.53
C ALA A 118 -0.85 -4.38 -3.78
N GLU A 119 -1.17 -4.66 -5.04
CA GLU A 119 -2.28 -5.55 -5.43
C GLU A 119 -2.03 -6.99 -4.96
N ALA A 120 -0.82 -7.52 -5.18
CA ALA A 120 -0.45 -8.86 -4.71
C ALA A 120 -0.52 -8.99 -3.18
N ASN A 121 -0.16 -7.93 -2.44
CA ASN A 121 -0.28 -7.92 -0.99
C ASN A 121 -1.74 -7.87 -0.52
N ILE A 122 -2.62 -7.14 -1.22
CA ILE A 122 -4.05 -7.13 -0.95
C ILE A 122 -4.66 -8.52 -1.19
N GLU A 123 -4.30 -9.17 -2.29
CA GLU A 123 -4.78 -10.52 -2.62
C GLU A 123 -4.34 -11.55 -1.58
N ARG A 124 -3.06 -11.52 -1.18
CA ARG A 124 -2.54 -12.38 -0.11
C ARG A 124 -3.22 -12.13 1.23
N LEU A 125 -3.48 -10.88 1.59
CA LEU A 125 -4.23 -10.54 2.80
C LEU A 125 -5.66 -11.08 2.70
N ALA A 126 -6.27 -11.01 1.52
CA ALA A 126 -7.62 -11.49 1.28
C ALA A 126 -7.72 -13.02 1.42
N GLU A 127 -6.78 -13.74 0.80
CA GLU A 127 -6.68 -15.20 0.79
C GLU A 127 -6.36 -15.76 2.18
N LYS A 128 -5.36 -15.20 2.87
CA LYS A 128 -4.87 -15.72 4.16
C LYS A 128 -5.88 -15.54 5.30
N HIS A 129 -6.80 -14.59 5.21
CA HIS A 129 -7.67 -14.21 6.32
C HIS A 129 -9.17 -14.31 6.02
N GLN A 130 -9.56 -15.05 4.96
CA GLN A 130 -10.98 -15.25 4.57
C GLN A 130 -11.77 -13.93 4.60
N PHE A 131 -11.19 -12.89 4.00
CA PHE A 131 -11.71 -11.53 4.05
C PHE A 131 -12.99 -11.32 3.23
N SER A 132 -13.56 -12.36 2.62
CA SER A 132 -14.76 -12.25 1.79
C SER A 132 -15.96 -11.68 2.56
N GLU A 133 -16.06 -11.94 3.87
CA GLU A 133 -17.09 -11.32 4.73
C GLU A 133 -16.79 -9.86 5.09
N LEU A 134 -15.53 -9.50 5.29
CA LEU A 134 -15.12 -8.18 5.79
C LEU A 134 -15.05 -7.11 4.69
N VAL A 135 -14.72 -7.50 3.46
CA VAL A 135 -14.67 -6.60 2.31
C VAL A 135 -16.09 -6.29 1.79
N GLY A 136 -17.03 -7.25 1.91
CA GLY A 136 -18.42 -7.10 1.50
C GLY A 136 -19.16 -5.95 2.20
N GLU A 137 -18.87 -5.68 3.47
CA GLU A 137 -19.46 -4.54 4.20
C GLU A 137 -18.82 -3.18 3.89
N THR A 138 -17.58 -3.15 3.39
CA THR A 138 -16.92 -1.88 3.01
C THR A 138 -17.14 -1.47 1.56
N LEU A 139 -17.88 -2.28 0.80
CA LEU A 139 -18.24 -2.05 -0.60
C LEU A 139 -19.74 -1.80 -0.83
N ALA A 140 -20.55 -1.82 0.24
CA ALA A 140 -21.94 -1.34 0.24
C ALA A 140 -22.02 0.07 0.84
#